data_AF-A0A377KBB6-F1
#
_entry.id   AF-A0A377KBB6-F1
#
_cell.length_a   1.000
_cell.length_b   1.000
_cell.length_c   1.000
_cell.angle_alpha   90.00
_cell.angle_beta   90.00
_cell.angle_gamma   90.00
#
_symmetry.space_group_name_H-M   'P 1'
#
loop_
_entity.id
_entity.type
_entity.pdbx_description
1 polymer ?
#
loop_
_entity_poly.entity_id
_entity_poly.type
_entity_poly.pdbx_seq_one_letter_code
_entity_poly.pdbx_strand_id
1 'polypeptide(L)' 'MVSIGPTITGPHSPDEQVHIESVGHYWTLLTELLKEIPAK' A
#
# COMPACT_ATOMS: atom_id res chain seq x y z
N MET A 1 7.68 13.77 -2.92
CA MET A 1 7.11 12.80 -1.96
C MET A 1 5.94 12.12 -2.66
N VAL A 2 5.75 10.83 -2.40
CA VAL A 2 4.65 10.04 -2.97
C VAL A 2 3.95 9.29 -1.84
N SER A 3 2.64 9.10 -1.98
CA SER A 3 1.83 8.30 -1.06
C SER A 3 1.14 7.20 -1.86
N ILE A 4 1.27 5.96 -1.39
CA ILE A 4 0.66 4.75 -1.95
C ILE A 4 0.21 3.86 -0.79
N GLY A 5 -0.78 3.01 -1.03
CA GLY A 5 -1.31 2.11 0.00
C GLY A 5 -2.28 1.09 -0.58
N PRO A 6 -2.67 0.09 0.23
CA PRO A 6 -3.72 -0.86 -0.14
C PRO A 6 -5.10 -0.19 -0.20
N THR A 7 -6.08 -0.90 -0.71
CA THR A 7 -7.48 -0.44 -0.72
C THR A 7 -8.09 -0.61 0.67
N ILE A 8 -8.49 0.52 1.27
CA ILE A 8 -9.24 0.60 2.52
C ILE A 8 -10.58 1.27 2.23
N THR A 9 -11.68 0.72 2.75
CA THR A 9 -13.03 1.29 2.59
C THR A 9 -13.67 1.51 3.95
N GLY A 10 -14.54 2.52 4.07
CA GLY A 10 -15.16 2.92 5.33
C GLY A 10 -14.19 3.46 6.39
N PRO A 11 -13.08 4.15 6.03
CA PRO A 11 -12.16 4.65 7.06
C PRO A 11 -12.90 5.56 8.04
N HIS A 12 -12.55 5.45 9.33
CA HIS A 12 -13.17 6.21 10.42
C HIS A 12 -14.62 5.82 10.77
N SER A 13 -15.10 4.66 10.33
CA SER A 13 -16.36 4.07 10.80
C SER A 13 -16.15 2.68 11.40
N PRO A 14 -17.12 2.14 12.18
CA PRO A 14 -17.08 0.73 12.59
C PRO A 14 -17.06 -0.27 11.43
N ASP A 15 -17.37 0.17 10.21
CA ASP A 15 -17.38 -0.63 8.99
C ASP A 15 -16.03 -0.57 8.23
N GLU A 16 -15.00 0.00 8.87
CA GLU A 16 -13.66 0.08 8.29
C GLU A 16 -13.11 -1.30 7.99
N GLN A 17 -12.74 -1.52 6.73
CA GLN A 17 -12.23 -2.79 6.24
C GLN A 17 -11.11 -2.58 5.22
N VAL A 18 -10.19 -3.54 5.17
CA VAL A 18 -9.08 -3.57 4.22
C VAL A 18 -9.24 -4.73 3.25
N HIS A 19 -9.00 -4.49 1.96
CA HIS A 19 -9.04 -5.54 0.96
C HIS A 19 -7.72 -6.35 0.98
N ILE A 20 -7.78 -7.60 1.46
CA ILE A 20 -6.60 -8.44 1.73
C ILE A 20 -5.69 -8.59 0.49
N GLU A 21 -6.25 -8.87 -0.69
CA GLU A 21 -5.45 -9.02 -1.92
C GLU A 21 -4.67 -7.74 -2.26
N SER A 22 -5.28 -6.57 -2.07
CA SER A 22 -4.62 -5.29 -2.32
C SER A 22 -3.42 -5.03 -1.40
N VAL A 23 -3.39 -5.65 -0.21
CA VAL A 23 -2.22 -5.60 0.69
C VAL A 23 -1.04 -6.34 0.08
N GLY A 24 -1.27 -7.49 -0.57
CA GLY A 24 -0.24 -8.23 -1.29
C GLY A 24 0.34 -7.44 -2.47
N HIS A 25 -0.52 -6.76 -3.24
CA HIS A 25 -0.09 -5.87 -4.32
C HIS A 25 0.73 -4.69 -3.80
N TYR A 26 0.25 -4.03 -2.73
CA TYR A 26 0.98 -2.96 -2.06
C TYR A 26 2.36 -3.41 -1.58
N TRP A 27 2.45 -4.58 -0.94
CA TRP A 27 3.71 -5.10 -0.43
C TRP A 27 4.74 -5.37 -1.55
N THR A 28 4.28 -5.98 -2.64
CA THR A 28 5.11 -6.22 -3.82
C THR A 28 5.62 -4.89 -4.39
N LEU A 29 4.73 -3.93 -4.62
CA LEU A 29 5.11 -2.63 -5.17
C LEU A 29 6.09 -1.87 -4.26
N LEU A 30 5.83 -1.83 -2.95
CA LEU A 30 6.68 -1.16 -1.97
C LEU A 30 8.11 -1.73 -1.99
N THR A 31 8.22 -3.06 -1.91
CA THR A 31 9.53 -3.72 -1.80
C THR A 31 10.33 -3.64 -3.09
N GLU A 32 9.71 -3.76 -4.26
CA GLU A 32 10.39 -3.53 -5.54
C GLU A 32 10.85 -2.08 -5.69
N LEU A 33 10.01 -1.11 -5.33
CA LEU A 33 10.41 0.31 -5.38
C LEU A 33 11.61 0.61 -4.48
N LEU A 34 11.67 0.01 -3.28
CA LEU A 34 12.80 0.18 -2.36
C LEU A 34 14.11 -0.40 -2.91
N LYS A 35 14.06 -1.52 -3.65
CA LYS A 35 15.25 -2.13 -4.27
C LYS A 35 15.82 -1.27 -5.39
N GLU A 36 14.94 -0.59 -6.13
CA GLU A 36 15.29 0.21 -7.31
C GLU A 36 15.58 1.69 -6.99
N ILE A 37 15.73 2.05 -5.71
CA ILE A 37 16.10 3.43 -5.35
C ILE A 37 17.50 3.74 -5.90
N PRO A 38 17.65 4.74 -6.78
CA PRO A 38 18.94 5.07 -7.37
C PRO A 38 19.92 5.62 -6.33
N ALA A 39 21.21 5.40 -6.57
CA ALA A 39 22.26 6.10 -5.84
C ALA A 39 22.17 7.62 -6.10
N LYS A 40 22.56 8.40 -5.10
CA LYS A 40 22.49 9.86 -5.10
C LYS A 40 23.44 10.50 -6.11
#